data_AF-A0A0K1JVZ7-F1
#
_entry.id   AF-A0A0K1JVZ7-F1
#
_cell.length_a   1.000
_cell.length_b   1.000
_cell.length_c   1.000
_cell.angle_alpha   90.00
_cell.angle_beta   90.00
_cell.angle_gamma   90.00
#
_symmetry.space_group_name_H-M   'P 1'
#
loop_
_entity.id
_entity.type
_entity.pdbx_description
1 polymer ?
#
loop_
_entity_poly.entity_id
_entity_poly.type
_entity_poly.pdbx_seq_one_letter_code
_entity_poly.pdbx_strand_id
1 'polypeptide(L)'
;MAIGSYASWMLAQEARSLLARLALVQPFVLIEPMVPAAALLPAAQSAIERYLLHGRRELRAMVKEFLAWLRSADAQRATAAEAQRRFTVLRLRFNAALTQFDLFNDVITQRSEHKNGVWLSGLDVASADALALPGAYYRPPPVICYLDRGPGAAIRRARTRLPGGGDNPVAIVRVPRERMVGSSVASSLFHEVGHQGAALLDLVNSLRPVLQALQGAHASQARVWRLWERWISEVVADFWSLARVGVVATLGLIGVVSLPRVFVFRLNADDPHPAPWIRVKLSCAMGRRLYPHPQWRRIERLWESYYPLAGQGAGEQALLRELDASLPALAELLAQHRPAALRGHSLQEALTVRARQPARLESLFRRWSATPWLMYRAPPTLVFAVIGQARANGRLSPEHESVLLSRLLTHWALRSTLEVSAQCAGRTMNSD
;
A
#
# COMPACT_ATOMS: atom_id res chain seq x y z
N MET A 1 6.83 -34.67 -39.80
CA MET A 1 5.93 -35.79 -39.49
C MET A 1 4.73 -35.26 -38.71
N ALA A 2 3.53 -35.68 -39.11
CA ALA A 2 2.30 -35.44 -38.35
C ALA A 2 2.42 -36.04 -36.94
N ILE A 3 1.66 -35.52 -35.98
CA ILE A 3 1.65 -36.01 -34.61
C ILE A 3 1.25 -37.49 -34.56
N GLY A 4 2.07 -38.32 -33.92
CA GLY A 4 1.74 -39.73 -33.69
C GLY A 4 0.61 -39.90 -32.67
N SER A 5 -0.16 -40.98 -32.78
CA SER A 5 -1.28 -41.30 -31.89
C SER A 5 -0.88 -41.30 -30.40
N TYR A 6 0.27 -41.89 -30.09
CA TYR A 6 0.80 -41.93 -28.72
C TYR A 6 1.12 -40.52 -28.17
N ALA A 7 1.78 -39.67 -28.98
CA ALA A 7 2.11 -38.30 -28.57
C ALA A 7 0.84 -37.46 -28.33
N SER A 8 -0.16 -37.60 -29.20
CA SER A 8 -1.47 -36.94 -29.02
C SER A 8 -2.19 -37.44 -27.78
N TRP A 9 -2.16 -38.75 -27.51
CA TRP A 9 -2.76 -39.34 -26.31
C TRP A 9 -2.09 -38.85 -25.03
N MET A 10 -0.76 -38.81 -24.99
CA MET A 10 0.02 -38.28 -23.85
C MET A 10 -0.34 -36.83 -23.54
N LEU A 11 -0.37 -35.96 -24.56
CA LEU A 11 -0.78 -34.55 -24.40
C LEU A 11 -2.21 -34.42 -23.88
N ALA A 12 -3.12 -35.29 -24.33
CA ALA A 12 -4.50 -35.30 -23.82
C ALA A 12 -4.57 -35.73 -22.34
N GLN A 13 -3.75 -36.69 -21.91
CA GLN A 13 -3.68 -37.08 -20.49
C GLN A 13 -3.14 -35.94 -19.61
N GLU A 14 -2.07 -35.28 -20.04
CA GLU A 14 -1.50 -34.13 -19.33
C GLU A 14 -2.50 -32.97 -19.23
N ALA A 15 -3.23 -32.67 -20.31
CA ALA A 15 -4.29 -31.67 -20.31
C ALA A 15 -5.45 -32.05 -19.35
N ARG A 16 -5.86 -33.32 -19.30
CA ARG A 16 -6.86 -33.80 -18.32
C ARG A 16 -6.35 -33.71 -16.88
N SER A 17 -5.07 -33.98 -16.65
CA SER A 17 -4.42 -33.79 -15.33
C SER A 17 -4.44 -32.33 -14.88
N LEU A 18 -4.29 -31.36 -15.79
CA LEU A 18 -4.48 -29.94 -15.46
C LEU A 18 -5.92 -29.65 -15.01
N LEU A 19 -6.93 -30.21 -15.68
CA LEU A 19 -8.34 -30.06 -15.26
C LEU A 19 -8.61 -30.67 -13.90
N ALA A 20 -8.06 -31.86 -13.63
CA ALA A 20 -8.20 -32.53 -12.34
C ALA A 20 -7.59 -31.69 -11.20
N ARG A 21 -6.37 -31.18 -11.38
CA ARG A 21 -5.73 -30.30 -10.40
C ARG A 21 -6.48 -28.99 -10.20
N LEU A 22 -6.98 -28.39 -11.29
CA LEU A 22 -7.77 -27.16 -11.23
C LEU A 22 -9.09 -27.35 -10.44
N ALA A 23 -9.64 -28.56 -10.43
CA ALA A 23 -10.85 -28.90 -9.66
C ALA A 23 -10.58 -29.01 -8.15
N LEU A 24 -9.34 -29.25 -7.73
CA LEU A 24 -8.95 -29.31 -6.31
C LEU A 24 -8.81 -27.93 -5.66
N VAL A 25 -8.71 -26.86 -6.46
CA VAL A 25 -8.66 -25.48 -5.94
C VAL A 25 -10.03 -25.08 -5.41
N GLN A 26 -10.13 -24.97 -4.08
CA GLN A 26 -11.37 -24.60 -3.38
C GLN A 26 -11.41 -23.10 -3.06
N PRO A 27 -12.60 -22.49 -2.97
CA PRO A 27 -12.79 -21.15 -2.42
C PRO A 27 -12.22 -21.03 -0.99
N PHE A 28 -11.60 -19.90 -0.67
CA PHE A 28 -10.95 -19.69 0.64
C PHE A 28 -11.93 -19.73 1.80
N VAL A 29 -13.18 -19.34 1.54
CA VAL A 29 -14.27 -19.42 2.53
C VAL A 29 -14.52 -20.84 3.06
N LEU A 30 -14.10 -21.88 2.33
CA LEU A 30 -14.28 -23.27 2.73
C LEU A 30 -13.08 -23.87 3.46
N ILE A 31 -11.90 -23.27 3.34
CA ILE A 31 -10.62 -23.91 3.73
C ILE A 31 -9.81 -23.13 4.76
N GLU A 32 -10.08 -21.83 4.98
CA GLU A 32 -9.29 -20.99 5.89
C GLU A 32 -10.06 -20.65 7.18
N PRO A 33 -9.81 -21.34 8.30
CA PRO A 33 -10.53 -21.13 9.55
C PRO A 33 -10.00 -19.92 10.32
N MET A 34 -10.82 -18.89 10.48
CA MET A 34 -10.49 -17.71 11.29
C MET A 34 -11.69 -17.22 12.09
N VAL A 35 -11.43 -16.50 13.19
CA VAL A 35 -12.51 -15.82 13.91
C VAL A 35 -13.15 -14.76 13.01
N PRO A 36 -14.46 -14.48 13.10
CA PRO A 36 -15.12 -13.52 12.20
C PRO A 36 -14.45 -12.15 12.15
N ALA A 37 -13.96 -11.65 13.30
CA ALA A 37 -13.25 -10.37 13.36
C ALA A 37 -11.89 -10.36 12.62
N ALA A 38 -11.27 -11.53 12.38
CA ALA A 38 -10.05 -11.65 11.60
C ALA A 38 -10.31 -11.81 10.09
N ALA A 39 -11.57 -12.09 9.71
CA ALA A 39 -11.95 -12.29 8.32
C ALA A 39 -11.64 -11.08 7.44
N LEU A 40 -11.43 -11.35 6.16
CA LEU A 40 -11.35 -10.31 5.15
C LEU A 40 -12.63 -9.49 5.13
N LEU A 41 -12.51 -8.19 4.87
CA LEU A 41 -13.68 -7.37 4.57
C LEU A 41 -14.41 -7.98 3.35
N PRO A 42 -15.76 -8.01 3.34
CA PRO A 42 -16.52 -8.70 2.30
C PRO A 42 -16.21 -8.25 0.87
N ALA A 43 -15.91 -6.95 0.70
CA ALA A 43 -15.52 -6.39 -0.59
C ALA A 43 -14.19 -6.97 -1.10
N ALA A 44 -13.23 -7.18 -0.20
CA ALA A 44 -11.94 -7.80 -0.52
C ALA A 44 -12.11 -9.29 -0.84
N GLN A 45 -12.82 -10.04 0.01
CA GLN A 45 -13.12 -11.46 -0.21
C GLN A 45 -13.84 -11.67 -1.54
N SER A 46 -14.91 -10.91 -1.80
CA SER A 46 -15.67 -11.01 -3.05
C SER A 46 -14.84 -10.63 -4.28
N ALA A 47 -13.89 -9.69 -4.14
CA ALA A 47 -13.02 -9.30 -5.24
C ALA A 47 -12.01 -10.41 -5.57
N ILE A 48 -11.40 -11.04 -4.56
CA ILE A 48 -10.49 -12.18 -4.72
C ILE A 48 -11.22 -13.39 -5.30
N GLU A 49 -12.35 -13.78 -4.71
CA GLU A 49 -13.10 -14.97 -5.15
C GLU A 49 -13.59 -14.82 -6.59
N ARG A 50 -14.12 -13.65 -6.97
CA ARG A 50 -14.52 -13.40 -8.37
C ARG A 50 -13.34 -13.47 -9.33
N TYR A 51 -12.20 -12.91 -8.94
CA TYR A 51 -10.98 -12.96 -9.75
C TYR A 51 -10.52 -14.40 -9.98
N LEU A 52 -10.42 -15.21 -8.92
CA LEU A 52 -10.00 -16.62 -9.01
C LEU A 52 -11.02 -17.49 -9.77
N LEU A 53 -12.32 -17.26 -9.55
CA LEU A 53 -13.38 -17.95 -10.28
C LEU A 53 -13.32 -17.66 -11.79
N HIS A 54 -13.06 -16.41 -12.17
CA HIS A 54 -12.92 -16.02 -13.57
C HIS A 54 -11.69 -16.68 -14.20
N GLY A 55 -10.51 -16.55 -13.59
CA GLY A 55 -9.29 -17.19 -14.08
C GLY A 55 -9.41 -18.71 -14.21
N ARG A 56 -10.09 -19.37 -13.26
CA ARG A 56 -10.39 -20.81 -13.33
C ARG A 56 -11.29 -21.17 -14.51
N ARG A 57 -12.33 -20.36 -14.79
CA ARG A 57 -13.24 -20.58 -15.92
C ARG A 57 -12.50 -20.44 -17.25
N GLU A 58 -11.68 -19.40 -17.40
CA GLU A 58 -10.85 -19.18 -18.60
C GLU A 58 -9.87 -20.33 -18.83
N LEU A 59 -9.13 -20.75 -17.80
CA LEU A 59 -8.17 -21.84 -17.91
C LEU A 59 -8.86 -23.17 -18.26
N ARG A 60 -10.02 -23.44 -17.66
CA ARG A 60 -10.84 -24.61 -18.01
C ARG A 60 -11.31 -24.57 -19.45
N ALA A 61 -11.71 -23.40 -19.97
CA ALA A 61 -12.11 -23.24 -21.36
C ALA A 61 -10.94 -23.52 -22.31
N MET A 62 -9.78 -22.90 -22.07
CA MET A 62 -8.59 -23.11 -22.90
C MET A 62 -8.12 -24.57 -22.95
N VAL A 63 -8.16 -25.27 -21.81
CA VAL A 63 -7.79 -26.70 -21.78
C VAL A 63 -8.81 -27.55 -22.51
N LYS A 64 -10.12 -27.24 -22.41
CA LYS A 64 -11.17 -27.92 -23.19
C LYS A 64 -11.02 -27.66 -24.69
N GLU A 65 -10.72 -26.43 -25.10
CA GLU A 65 -10.46 -26.04 -26.48
C GLU A 65 -9.26 -26.79 -27.04
N PHE A 66 -8.16 -26.90 -26.29
CA PHE A 66 -7.00 -27.69 -26.69
C PHE A 66 -7.32 -29.18 -26.84
N LEU A 67 -8.08 -29.76 -25.91
CA LEU A 67 -8.55 -31.14 -26.01
C LEU A 67 -9.47 -31.36 -27.23
N ALA A 68 -10.30 -30.38 -27.58
CA ALA A 68 -11.12 -30.41 -28.78
C ALA A 68 -10.27 -30.29 -30.05
N TRP A 69 -9.30 -29.37 -30.05
CA TRP A 69 -8.34 -29.18 -31.14
C TRP A 69 -7.53 -30.45 -31.38
N LEU A 70 -7.04 -31.15 -30.35
CA LEU A 70 -6.32 -32.42 -30.50
C LEU A 70 -7.14 -33.50 -31.22
N ARG A 71 -8.48 -33.42 -31.21
CA ARG A 71 -9.38 -34.33 -31.93
C ARG A 71 -9.76 -33.85 -33.33
N SER A 72 -9.33 -32.66 -33.72
CA SER A 72 -9.67 -32.04 -35.02
C SER A 72 -8.77 -32.54 -36.15
N ALA A 73 -9.24 -32.38 -37.38
CA ALA A 73 -8.45 -32.63 -38.59
C ALA A 73 -7.20 -31.73 -38.68
N ASP A 74 -7.22 -30.56 -38.03
CA ASP A 74 -6.07 -29.66 -37.99
C ASP A 74 -4.93 -30.20 -37.12
N ALA A 75 -5.26 -30.81 -35.98
CA ALA A 75 -4.24 -31.45 -35.14
C ALA A 75 -3.60 -32.67 -35.83
N GLN A 76 -4.36 -33.41 -36.64
CA GLN A 76 -3.81 -34.53 -37.44
C GLN A 76 -2.75 -34.07 -38.45
N ARG A 77 -2.81 -32.80 -38.88
CA ARG A 77 -1.82 -32.20 -39.78
C ARG A 77 -0.67 -31.51 -39.03
N ALA A 78 -0.82 -31.26 -37.73
CA ALA A 78 0.19 -30.62 -36.90
C ALA A 78 1.31 -31.61 -36.52
N THR A 79 2.49 -31.06 -36.19
CA THR A 79 3.60 -31.86 -35.66
C THR A 79 3.47 -32.04 -34.15
N ALA A 80 4.13 -33.06 -33.59
CA ALA A 80 4.19 -33.23 -32.13
C ALA A 80 4.81 -32.00 -31.42
N ALA A 81 5.80 -31.36 -32.05
CA ALA A 81 6.44 -30.14 -31.53
C ALA A 81 5.46 -28.95 -31.46
N GLU A 82 4.59 -28.79 -32.46
CA GLU A 82 3.57 -27.75 -32.46
C GLU A 82 2.50 -28.01 -31.38
N ALA A 83 2.03 -29.26 -31.27
CA ALA A 83 1.07 -29.63 -30.23
C ALA A 83 1.66 -29.45 -28.82
N GLN A 84 2.92 -29.84 -28.61
CA GLN A 84 3.66 -29.62 -27.37
C GLN A 84 3.76 -28.12 -27.06
N ARG A 85 4.08 -27.27 -28.04
CA ARG A 85 4.17 -25.82 -27.86
C ARG A 85 2.84 -25.22 -27.38
N ARG A 86 1.73 -25.61 -28.01
CA ARG A 86 0.39 -25.19 -27.58
C ARG A 86 0.07 -25.65 -26.16
N PHE A 87 0.40 -26.89 -25.83
CA PHE A 87 0.24 -27.41 -24.47
C PHE A 87 1.12 -26.66 -23.44
N THR A 88 2.36 -26.34 -23.79
CA THR A 88 3.27 -25.58 -22.92
C THR A 88 2.69 -24.21 -22.57
N VAL A 89 2.03 -23.52 -23.50
CA VAL A 89 1.33 -22.25 -23.20
C VAL A 89 0.25 -22.44 -22.15
N LEU A 90 -0.54 -23.53 -22.22
CA LEU A 90 -1.53 -23.85 -21.19
C LEU A 90 -0.89 -24.13 -19.84
N ARG A 91 0.20 -24.89 -19.82
CA ARG A 91 0.94 -25.20 -18.59
C ARG A 91 1.50 -23.94 -17.94
N LEU A 92 2.04 -23.02 -18.73
CA LEU A 92 2.50 -21.72 -18.23
C LEU A 92 1.35 -20.89 -17.65
N ARG A 93 0.20 -20.84 -18.32
CA ARG A 93 -1.01 -20.15 -17.79
C ARG A 93 -1.55 -20.81 -16.52
N PHE A 94 -1.49 -22.14 -16.43
CA PHE A 94 -1.87 -22.87 -15.21
C PHE A 94 -0.95 -22.55 -14.04
N ASN A 95 0.37 -22.59 -14.24
CA ASN A 95 1.33 -22.23 -13.20
C ASN A 95 1.16 -20.78 -12.75
N ALA A 96 0.92 -19.87 -13.69
CA ALA A 96 0.58 -18.48 -13.43
C ALA A 96 -0.66 -18.34 -12.51
N ALA A 97 -1.74 -19.06 -12.81
CA ALA A 97 -2.95 -19.06 -11.99
C ALA A 97 -2.69 -19.62 -10.57
N LEU A 98 -1.86 -20.66 -10.43
CA LEU A 98 -1.46 -21.17 -9.12
C LEU A 98 -0.64 -20.16 -8.32
N THR A 99 0.34 -19.49 -8.94
CA THR A 99 1.10 -18.43 -8.26
C THR A 99 0.20 -17.30 -7.75
N GLN A 100 -0.86 -16.97 -8.49
CA GLN A 100 -1.86 -15.99 -8.04
C GLN A 100 -2.70 -16.50 -6.87
N PHE A 101 -3.08 -17.78 -6.90
CA PHE A 101 -3.77 -18.42 -5.79
C PHE A 101 -2.89 -18.43 -4.53
N ASP A 102 -1.65 -18.87 -4.64
CA ASP A 102 -0.68 -18.93 -3.53
C ASP A 102 -0.45 -17.54 -2.91
N LEU A 103 -0.37 -16.49 -3.74
CA LEU A 103 -0.27 -15.11 -3.27
C LEU A 103 -1.44 -14.73 -2.33
N PHE A 104 -2.67 -15.10 -2.68
CA PHE A 104 -3.82 -14.81 -1.81
C PHE A 104 -3.90 -15.76 -0.63
N ASN A 105 -3.49 -17.01 -0.81
CA ASN A 105 -3.41 -18.00 0.26
C ASN A 105 -2.49 -17.50 1.37
N ASP A 106 -1.27 -17.08 1.05
CA ASP A 106 -0.29 -16.56 2.01
C ASP A 106 -0.83 -15.37 2.83
N VAL A 107 -1.65 -14.52 2.20
CA VAL A 107 -2.29 -13.36 2.82
C VAL A 107 -3.45 -13.78 3.75
N ILE A 108 -4.20 -14.81 3.37
CA ILE A 108 -5.41 -15.25 4.07
C ILE A 108 -5.06 -16.19 5.23
N THR A 109 -4.16 -17.15 5.06
CA THR A 109 -3.82 -18.14 6.09
C THR A 109 -3.30 -17.48 7.37
N GLN A 110 -2.57 -16.37 7.26
CA GLN A 110 -2.07 -15.63 8.42
C GLN A 110 -3.18 -15.05 9.31
N ARG A 111 -4.41 -14.93 8.79
CA ARG A 111 -5.57 -14.45 9.56
C ARG A 111 -6.07 -15.47 10.58
N SER A 112 -5.68 -16.72 10.39
CA SER A 112 -5.92 -17.81 11.33
C SER A 112 -4.97 -17.76 12.55
N GLU A 113 -3.91 -16.93 12.51
CA GLU A 113 -3.01 -16.73 13.65
C GLU A 113 -3.73 -16.00 14.81
N HIS A 114 -3.60 -16.55 16.02
CA HIS A 114 -4.18 -15.98 17.23
C HIS A 114 -3.71 -14.52 17.45
N LYS A 115 -4.66 -13.62 17.71
CA LYS A 115 -4.51 -12.14 17.82
C LYS A 115 -4.07 -11.43 16.53
N ASN A 116 -3.06 -11.94 15.83
CA ASN A 116 -2.51 -11.30 14.64
C ASN A 116 -3.55 -11.12 13.53
N GLY A 117 -4.40 -12.12 13.28
CA GLY A 117 -5.44 -12.00 12.27
C GLY A 117 -6.44 -10.88 12.53
N VAL A 118 -6.81 -10.66 13.80
CA VAL A 118 -7.72 -9.57 14.19
C VAL A 118 -7.03 -8.21 14.01
N TRP A 119 -5.75 -8.10 14.36
CA TRP A 119 -5.00 -6.86 14.13
C TRP A 119 -4.80 -6.56 12.65
N LEU A 120 -4.53 -7.56 11.81
CA LEU A 120 -4.48 -7.41 10.36
C LEU A 120 -5.80 -6.85 9.82
N SER A 121 -6.94 -7.40 10.24
CA SER A 121 -8.26 -6.86 9.88
C SER A 121 -8.45 -5.41 10.35
N GLY A 122 -8.00 -5.07 11.56
CA GLY A 122 -7.99 -3.68 12.04
C GLY A 122 -7.13 -2.74 11.18
N LEU A 123 -6.00 -3.24 10.67
CA LEU A 123 -5.13 -2.50 9.74
C LEU A 123 -5.76 -2.37 8.34
N ASP A 124 -6.57 -3.33 7.89
CA ASP A 124 -7.36 -3.21 6.65
C ASP A 124 -8.30 -1.99 6.74
N VAL A 125 -9.01 -1.87 7.86
CA VAL A 125 -9.93 -0.75 8.14
C VAL A 125 -9.17 0.57 8.19
N ALA A 126 -8.00 0.60 8.86
CA ALA A 126 -7.16 1.80 8.91
C ALA A 126 -6.63 2.19 7.52
N SER A 127 -6.25 1.21 6.70
CA SER A 127 -5.77 1.44 5.33
C SER A 127 -6.87 1.95 4.41
N ALA A 128 -8.08 1.39 4.54
CA ALA A 128 -9.25 1.87 3.82
C ALA A 128 -9.59 3.33 4.19
N ASP A 129 -9.53 3.70 5.47
CA ASP A 129 -9.70 5.09 5.94
C ASP A 129 -8.61 6.03 5.38
N ALA A 130 -7.36 5.57 5.33
CA ALA A 130 -6.24 6.32 4.75
C ALA A 130 -6.33 6.49 3.24
N LEU A 131 -7.02 5.59 2.53
CA LEU A 131 -7.27 5.70 1.11
C LEU A 131 -8.52 6.55 0.82
N ALA A 132 -9.51 6.57 1.71
CA ALA A 132 -10.76 7.32 1.48
C ALA A 132 -10.51 8.85 1.39
N LEU A 133 -11.00 9.47 0.31
CA LEU A 133 -11.01 10.93 0.14
C LEU A 133 -12.45 11.45 0.07
N PRO A 134 -12.78 12.56 0.76
CA PRO A 134 -14.05 13.23 0.58
C PRO A 134 -14.09 13.88 -0.80
N GLY A 135 -15.21 13.74 -1.51
CA GLY A 135 -15.41 14.28 -2.85
C GLY A 135 -15.56 13.21 -3.93
N ALA A 136 -15.34 11.93 -3.65
CA ALA A 136 -15.51 10.84 -4.63
C ALA A 136 -14.64 11.02 -5.91
N TYR A 137 -13.38 11.44 -5.74
CA TYR A 137 -12.42 11.58 -6.84
C TYR A 137 -12.11 10.25 -7.54
N TYR A 138 -12.27 9.13 -6.82
CA TYR A 138 -12.14 7.78 -7.34
C TYR A 138 -12.94 6.81 -6.48
N ARG A 139 -13.16 5.60 -7.01
CA ARG A 139 -13.65 4.46 -6.23
C ARG A 139 -12.47 3.72 -5.60
N PRO A 140 -12.31 3.71 -4.26
CA PRO A 140 -11.19 3.03 -3.63
C PRO A 140 -11.32 1.51 -3.83
N PRO A 141 -10.25 0.80 -4.22
CA PRO A 141 -10.21 -0.66 -4.18
C PRO A 141 -10.22 -1.16 -2.73
N PRO A 142 -10.62 -2.42 -2.48
CA PRO A 142 -10.39 -3.05 -1.18
C PRO A 142 -8.89 -3.12 -0.87
N VAL A 143 -8.52 -2.98 0.40
CA VAL A 143 -7.15 -3.06 0.88
C VAL A 143 -7.03 -4.21 1.88
N ILE A 144 -5.95 -4.97 1.80
CA ILE A 144 -5.68 -6.13 2.65
C ILE A 144 -4.25 -6.03 3.17
N CYS A 145 -4.09 -6.15 4.47
CA CYS A 145 -2.82 -6.21 5.16
C CYS A 145 -2.42 -7.67 5.41
N TYR A 146 -1.13 -7.96 5.34
CA TYR A 146 -0.52 -9.23 5.74
C TYR A 146 0.88 -9.02 6.31
N LEU A 147 1.42 -10.03 7.00
CA LEU A 147 2.73 -10.00 7.63
C LEU A 147 3.80 -10.59 6.74
N ASP A 148 4.97 -9.98 6.80
CA ASP A 148 6.21 -10.55 6.26
C ASP A 148 7.35 -10.41 7.29
N ARG A 149 8.37 -11.24 7.12
CA ARG A 149 9.61 -11.22 7.91
C ARG A 149 10.65 -10.25 7.35
N GLY A 150 10.34 -9.56 6.25
CA GLY A 150 11.21 -8.57 5.61
C GLY A 150 11.32 -7.25 6.39
N PRO A 151 12.40 -6.47 6.18
CA PRO A 151 12.72 -5.29 6.99
C PRO A 151 11.81 -4.07 6.75
N GLY A 152 10.94 -4.11 5.74
CA GLY A 152 10.16 -2.96 5.27
C GLY A 152 8.77 -3.34 4.79
N ALA A 153 7.84 -2.38 4.96
CA ALA A 153 6.54 -2.46 4.31
C ALA A 153 6.70 -2.41 2.79
N ALA A 154 5.66 -2.87 2.08
CA ALA A 154 5.59 -2.78 0.63
C ALA A 154 4.14 -2.93 0.20
N ILE A 155 3.78 -2.35 -0.93
CA ILE A 155 2.45 -2.51 -1.51
C ILE A 155 2.50 -3.18 -2.88
N ARG A 156 1.65 -4.19 -3.03
CA ARG A 156 1.17 -4.61 -4.35
C ARG A 156 -0.15 -3.91 -4.61
N ARG A 157 -0.12 -2.88 -5.44
CA ARG A 157 -1.29 -2.05 -5.77
C ARG A 157 -2.40 -2.89 -6.43
N ALA A 158 -3.63 -2.44 -6.24
CA ALA A 158 -4.77 -2.89 -7.03
C ALA A 158 -4.67 -2.32 -8.45
N ARG A 159 -5.33 -2.97 -9.40
CA ARG A 159 -5.37 -2.56 -10.82
C ARG A 159 -3.99 -2.49 -11.47
N THR A 160 -3.06 -3.29 -10.95
CA THR A 160 -1.76 -3.54 -11.56
C THR A 160 -1.66 -5.01 -11.90
N ARG A 161 -0.94 -5.33 -12.98
CA ARG A 161 -0.83 -6.69 -13.49
C ARG A 161 -0.22 -7.65 -12.45
N LEU A 162 -0.89 -8.77 -12.19
CA LEU A 162 -0.35 -9.85 -11.38
C LEU A 162 0.65 -10.70 -12.19
N PRO A 163 1.62 -11.36 -11.53
CA PRO A 163 2.40 -12.42 -12.16
C PRO A 163 1.43 -13.42 -12.77
N GLY A 164 1.55 -13.69 -14.07
CA GLY A 164 0.63 -14.57 -14.79
C GLY A 164 -0.54 -13.90 -15.53
N GLY A 165 -0.74 -12.59 -15.41
CA GLY A 165 -1.78 -11.84 -16.11
C GLY A 165 -2.96 -11.45 -15.21
N GLY A 166 -3.89 -10.65 -15.73
CA GLY A 166 -5.00 -10.10 -14.95
C GLY A 166 -4.58 -8.95 -14.03
N ASP A 167 -5.56 -8.12 -13.69
CA ASP A 167 -5.36 -6.99 -12.78
C ASP A 167 -5.62 -7.41 -11.34
N ASN A 168 -4.73 -7.00 -10.44
CA ASN A 168 -4.87 -7.27 -9.02
C ASN A 168 -6.18 -6.69 -8.47
N PRO A 169 -7.12 -7.51 -7.96
CA PRO A 169 -8.44 -7.06 -7.54
C PRO A 169 -8.44 -6.21 -6.26
N VAL A 170 -7.37 -6.30 -5.48
CA VAL A 170 -7.24 -5.70 -4.14
C VAL A 170 -5.85 -5.12 -3.95
N ALA A 171 -5.69 -4.07 -3.15
CA ALA A 171 -4.37 -3.60 -2.76
C ALA A 171 -3.86 -4.45 -1.61
N ILE A 172 -2.68 -5.06 -1.74
CA ILE A 172 -2.08 -5.90 -0.71
C ILE A 172 -0.93 -5.12 -0.08
N VAL A 173 -1.04 -4.80 1.19
CA VAL A 173 -0.02 -4.09 1.96
C VAL A 173 0.68 -5.05 2.90
N ARG A 174 2.00 -5.13 2.73
CA ARG A 174 2.90 -5.91 3.57
C ARG A 174 3.27 -5.10 4.80
N VAL A 175 3.11 -5.67 5.98
CA VAL A 175 3.42 -5.05 7.27
C VAL A 175 4.51 -5.87 7.98
N PRO A 176 5.63 -5.25 8.40
CA PRO A 176 6.66 -5.95 9.16
C PRO A 176 6.11 -6.45 10.50
N ARG A 177 6.34 -7.73 10.83
CA ARG A 177 5.77 -8.39 12.02
C ARG A 177 6.18 -7.69 13.33
N GLU A 178 7.41 -7.21 13.42
CA GLU A 178 7.95 -6.52 14.58
C GLU A 178 7.42 -5.09 14.75
N ARG A 179 6.71 -4.54 13.75
CA ARG A 179 6.16 -3.18 13.75
C ARG A 179 4.65 -3.15 13.58
N MET A 180 3.92 -4.23 13.87
CA MET A 180 2.47 -4.29 13.67
C MET A 180 1.66 -3.28 14.49
N VAL A 181 2.21 -2.80 15.62
CA VAL A 181 1.52 -1.91 16.55
C VAL A 181 2.43 -0.75 16.92
N GLY A 182 1.86 0.44 17.08
CA GLY A 182 2.57 1.66 17.47
C GLY A 182 2.63 2.71 16.35
N SER A 183 3.25 3.85 16.62
CA SER A 183 3.41 4.92 15.62
C SER A 183 4.21 4.50 14.38
N SER A 184 5.09 3.51 14.52
CA SER A 184 5.96 3.02 13.45
C SER A 184 5.16 2.34 12.34
N VAL A 185 4.10 1.59 12.68
CA VAL A 185 3.19 0.99 11.69
C VAL A 185 2.48 2.06 10.87
N ALA A 186 2.04 3.14 11.51
CA ALA A 186 1.25 4.18 10.86
C ALA A 186 2.05 4.85 9.73
N SER A 187 3.32 5.16 9.98
CA SER A 187 4.17 5.81 8.98
C SER A 187 4.32 4.96 7.72
N SER A 188 4.74 3.70 7.87
CA SER A 188 5.00 2.80 6.75
C SER A 188 3.70 2.37 6.07
N LEU A 189 2.68 1.98 6.83
CA LEU A 189 1.38 1.58 6.29
C LEU A 189 0.74 2.70 5.45
N PHE A 190 0.72 3.94 5.95
CA PHE A 190 0.08 5.03 5.23
C PHE A 190 0.94 5.59 4.10
N HIS A 191 2.25 5.35 4.12
CA HIS A 191 3.12 5.55 2.96
C HIS A 191 2.77 4.55 1.84
N GLU A 192 2.67 3.26 2.16
CA GLU A 192 2.26 2.22 1.20
C GLU A 192 0.87 2.50 0.60
N VAL A 193 -0.11 2.83 1.44
CA VAL A 193 -1.44 3.27 0.98
C VAL A 193 -1.34 4.53 0.12
N GLY A 194 -0.39 5.41 0.42
CA GLY A 194 -0.07 6.59 -0.37
C GLY A 194 0.30 6.29 -1.82
N HIS A 195 1.05 5.21 -2.09
CA HIS A 195 1.31 4.78 -3.48
C HIS A 195 0.04 4.36 -4.22
N GLN A 196 -0.92 3.72 -3.54
CA GLN A 196 -2.21 3.38 -4.14
C GLN A 196 -3.03 4.64 -4.44
N GLY A 197 -3.09 5.57 -3.49
CA GLY A 197 -3.76 6.86 -3.66
C GLY A 197 -3.16 7.70 -4.79
N ALA A 198 -1.82 7.74 -4.87
CA ALA A 198 -1.08 8.43 -5.91
C ALA A 198 -1.36 7.86 -7.30
N ALA A 199 -1.46 6.53 -7.43
CA ALA A 199 -1.83 5.89 -8.69
C ALA A 199 -3.28 6.19 -9.10
N LEU A 200 -4.22 6.21 -8.14
CA LEU A 200 -5.64 6.49 -8.42
C LEU A 200 -5.90 7.93 -8.86
N LEU A 201 -5.03 8.87 -8.50
CA LEU A 201 -5.09 10.28 -8.89
C LEU A 201 -4.08 10.66 -9.98
N ASP A 202 -3.33 9.69 -10.51
CA ASP A 202 -2.27 9.88 -11.50
C ASP A 202 -1.22 10.94 -11.10
N LEU A 203 -0.88 11.01 -9.81
CA LEU A 203 -0.09 12.11 -9.25
C LEU A 203 1.31 12.19 -9.84
N VAL A 204 1.99 11.05 -9.98
CA VAL A 204 3.37 11.00 -10.50
C VAL A 204 3.43 11.56 -11.92
N ASN A 205 2.52 11.13 -12.80
CA ASN A 205 2.51 11.60 -14.18
C ASN A 205 2.10 13.08 -14.28
N SER A 206 1.23 13.55 -13.38
CA SER A 206 0.86 14.97 -13.34
C SER A 206 1.96 15.90 -12.77
N LEU A 207 2.85 15.39 -11.91
CA LEU A 207 3.91 16.18 -11.27
C LEU A 207 5.20 16.25 -12.11
N ARG A 208 5.52 15.20 -12.86
CA ARG A 208 6.75 15.13 -13.67
C ARG A 208 6.91 16.33 -14.62
N PRO A 209 5.91 16.73 -15.43
CA PRO A 209 6.04 17.89 -16.32
C PRO A 209 6.33 19.20 -15.56
N VAL A 210 5.77 19.36 -14.35
CA VAL A 210 6.01 20.55 -13.52
C VAL A 210 7.46 20.58 -13.03
N LEU A 211 7.98 19.44 -12.59
CA LEU A 211 9.39 19.31 -12.15
C LEU A 211 10.36 19.48 -13.32
N GLN A 212 10.02 19.00 -14.52
CA GLN A 212 10.81 19.20 -15.74
C GLN A 212 10.83 20.68 -16.15
N ALA A 213 9.71 21.40 -16.03
CA ALA A 213 9.68 22.84 -16.28
C ALA A 213 10.60 23.61 -15.32
N LEU A 214 10.64 23.23 -14.04
CA LEU A 214 11.56 23.84 -13.06
C LEU A 214 13.04 23.58 -13.38
N GLN A 215 13.38 22.44 -14.00
CA GLN A 215 14.74 22.19 -14.49
C GLN A 215 15.16 23.18 -15.56
N GLY A 216 14.26 23.54 -16.48
CA GLY A 216 14.52 24.51 -17.54
C GLY A 216 14.56 25.95 -17.03
N ALA A 217 13.68 26.32 -16.11
CA ALA A 217 13.60 27.68 -15.55
C ALA A 217 14.78 28.03 -14.63
N HIS A 218 15.40 27.04 -13.99
CA HIS A 218 16.50 27.24 -13.05
C HIS A 218 17.71 26.38 -13.43
N ALA A 219 18.46 26.79 -14.46
CA ALA A 219 19.62 26.04 -14.98
C ALA A 219 20.64 25.66 -13.89
N SER A 220 20.89 26.54 -12.91
CA SER A 220 21.81 26.28 -11.78
C SER A 220 21.27 25.25 -10.77
N GLN A 221 19.96 25.00 -10.74
CA GLN A 221 19.30 24.02 -9.85
C GLN A 221 18.74 22.81 -10.62
N ALA A 222 18.98 22.72 -11.93
CA ALA A 222 18.41 21.66 -12.77
C ALA A 222 18.75 20.25 -12.25
N ARG A 223 19.95 20.05 -11.70
CA ARG A 223 20.36 18.79 -11.08
C ARG A 223 19.47 18.40 -9.89
N VAL A 224 19.11 19.35 -9.02
CA VAL A 224 18.26 19.12 -7.84
C VAL A 224 16.85 18.74 -8.25
N TRP A 225 16.25 19.48 -9.17
CA TRP A 225 14.90 19.18 -9.65
C TRP A 225 14.80 17.85 -10.39
N ARG A 226 15.88 17.43 -11.08
CA ARG A 226 15.96 16.10 -11.69
C ARG A 226 15.97 14.97 -10.66
N LEU A 227 16.66 15.16 -9.52
CA LEU A 227 16.61 14.19 -8.40
C LEU A 227 15.21 14.12 -7.81
N TRP A 228 14.54 15.26 -7.60
CA TRP A 228 13.16 15.26 -7.13
C TRP A 228 12.18 14.61 -8.09
N GLU A 229 12.34 14.82 -9.40
CA GLU A 229 11.56 14.12 -10.43
C GLU A 229 11.74 12.59 -10.33
N ARG A 230 12.98 12.13 -10.13
CA ARG A 230 13.30 10.71 -9.99
C ARG A 230 12.62 10.10 -8.76
N TRP A 231 12.61 10.83 -7.64
CA TRP A 231 12.07 10.36 -6.36
C TRP A 231 10.58 10.66 -6.16
N ILE A 232 9.90 11.23 -7.15
CA ILE A 232 8.55 11.78 -6.95
C ILE A 232 7.51 10.74 -6.49
N SER A 233 7.67 9.46 -6.88
CA SER A 233 6.78 8.39 -6.42
C SER A 233 6.85 8.17 -4.91
N GLU A 234 8.05 8.26 -4.33
CA GLU A 234 8.31 8.13 -2.90
C GLU A 234 7.91 9.39 -2.14
N VAL A 235 8.22 10.55 -2.71
CA VAL A 235 7.87 11.86 -2.13
C VAL A 235 6.36 12.02 -1.98
N VAL A 236 5.58 11.62 -3.00
CA VAL A 236 4.11 11.69 -2.94
C VAL A 236 3.54 10.72 -1.90
N ALA A 237 4.12 9.53 -1.75
CA ALA A 237 3.72 8.58 -0.72
C ALA A 237 4.02 9.10 0.71
N ASP A 238 5.20 9.72 0.91
CA ASP A 238 5.54 10.40 2.16
C ASP A 238 4.59 11.57 2.46
N PHE A 239 4.26 12.38 1.44
CA PHE A 239 3.28 13.46 1.56
C PHE A 239 1.90 12.93 1.99
N TRP A 240 1.46 11.81 1.40
CA TRP A 240 0.19 11.17 1.77
C TRP A 240 0.18 10.71 3.22
N SER A 241 1.22 10.01 3.66
CA SER A 241 1.36 9.55 5.04
C SER A 241 1.32 10.74 6.02
N LEU A 242 2.11 11.78 5.75
CA LEU A 242 2.13 13.01 6.53
C LEU A 242 0.77 13.73 6.56
N ALA A 243 0.06 13.79 5.44
CA ALA A 243 -1.27 14.38 5.37
C ALA A 243 -2.31 13.59 6.19
N ARG A 244 -2.13 12.28 6.36
CA ARG A 244 -3.06 11.42 7.13
C ARG A 244 -2.77 11.39 8.61
N VAL A 245 -1.49 11.38 9.02
CA VAL A 245 -1.13 11.18 10.43
C VAL A 245 -0.21 12.25 11.03
N GLY A 246 0.13 13.29 10.28
CA GLY A 246 0.93 14.40 10.79
C GLY A 246 2.31 13.94 11.27
N VAL A 247 2.74 14.43 12.44
CA VAL A 247 4.09 14.21 12.99
C VAL A 247 4.49 12.74 13.12
N VAL A 248 3.50 11.86 13.23
CA VAL A 248 3.65 10.41 13.31
C VAL A 248 4.36 9.83 12.09
N ALA A 249 4.07 10.36 10.90
CA ALA A 249 4.73 9.94 9.66
C ALA A 249 6.23 10.25 9.72
N THR A 250 6.60 11.45 10.16
CA THR A 250 8.02 11.85 10.25
C THR A 250 8.79 11.08 11.31
N LEU A 251 8.19 10.87 12.50
CA LEU A 251 8.83 10.11 13.57
C LEU A 251 8.96 8.62 13.23
N GLY A 252 7.95 8.05 12.57
CA GLY A 252 8.03 6.68 12.07
C GLY A 252 9.06 6.52 10.96
N LEU A 253 9.15 7.48 10.03
CA LEU A 253 10.21 7.52 9.00
C LEU A 253 11.60 7.54 9.64
N ILE A 254 11.84 8.39 10.65
CA ILE A 254 13.11 8.40 11.40
C ILE A 254 13.42 7.00 11.94
N GLY A 255 12.44 6.33 12.57
CA GLY A 255 12.62 4.97 13.08
C GLY A 255 12.99 3.92 12.02
N VAL A 256 12.58 4.11 10.76
CA VAL A 256 12.93 3.21 9.64
C VAL A 256 14.31 3.52 9.07
N VAL A 257 14.68 4.79 8.99
CA VAL A 257 15.88 5.24 8.24
C VAL A 257 17.06 5.65 9.12
N SER A 258 16.96 5.43 10.44
CA SER A 258 18.07 5.58 11.37
C SER A 258 19.05 4.41 11.19
N LEU A 259 19.97 4.60 10.25
CA LEU A 259 20.95 3.61 9.79
C LEU A 259 22.38 4.08 10.10
N PRO A 260 23.40 3.20 9.95
CA PRO A 260 24.79 3.65 9.96
C PRO A 260 25.04 4.79 8.98
N ARG A 261 25.90 5.73 9.36
CA ARG A 261 26.15 7.00 8.67
C ARG A 261 26.31 6.87 7.15
N VAL A 262 27.06 5.87 6.70
CA VAL A 262 27.31 5.61 5.27
C VAL A 262 26.03 5.43 4.46
N PHE A 263 24.99 4.82 5.03
CA PHE A 263 23.71 4.60 4.35
C PHE A 263 22.81 5.83 4.39
N VAL A 264 22.96 6.67 5.42
CA VAL A 264 22.11 7.85 5.61
C VAL A 264 22.42 8.96 4.60
N PHE A 265 23.69 9.08 4.22
CA PHE A 265 24.14 10.07 3.24
C PHE A 265 24.21 9.53 1.81
N ARG A 266 24.15 8.21 1.61
CA ARG A 266 24.30 7.57 0.29
C ARG A 266 23.28 8.11 -0.71
N LEU A 267 23.76 8.94 -1.64
CA LEU A 267 23.02 9.37 -2.82
C LEU A 267 23.31 8.40 -3.96
N ASN A 268 22.32 7.58 -4.31
CA ASN A 268 22.34 6.74 -5.50
C ASN A 268 21.29 7.25 -6.49
N ALA A 269 21.73 7.67 -7.68
CA ALA A 269 20.83 8.21 -8.71
C ALA A 269 19.86 7.15 -9.26
N ASP A 270 20.19 5.86 -9.10
CA ASP A 270 19.34 4.75 -9.51
C ASP A 270 18.34 4.32 -8.42
N ASP A 271 18.52 4.78 -7.18
CA ASP A 271 17.58 4.50 -6.08
C ASP A 271 16.32 5.36 -6.25
N PRO A 272 15.11 4.75 -6.25
CA PRO A 272 13.87 5.51 -6.30
C PRO A 272 13.61 6.33 -5.03
N HIS A 273 14.33 6.09 -3.93
CA HIS A 273 14.15 6.82 -2.68
C HIS A 273 15.14 8.00 -2.56
N PRO A 274 14.69 9.15 -2.02
CA PRO A 274 15.61 10.16 -1.53
C PRO A 274 16.52 9.57 -0.45
N ALA A 275 17.79 9.98 -0.42
CA ALA A 275 18.69 9.57 0.64
C ALA A 275 18.07 9.88 2.02
N PRO A 276 18.24 8.99 3.03
CA PRO A 276 17.61 9.14 4.34
C PRO A 276 17.76 10.53 4.95
N TRP A 277 18.96 11.12 4.85
CA TRP A 277 19.22 12.45 5.42
C TRP A 277 18.26 13.51 4.90
N ILE A 278 18.11 13.62 3.57
CA ILE A 278 17.24 14.62 2.96
C ILE A 278 15.76 14.23 3.03
N ARG A 279 15.44 12.93 3.01
CA ARG A 279 14.06 12.44 3.11
C ARG A 279 13.38 12.87 4.42
N VAL A 280 14.09 12.77 5.55
CA VAL A 280 13.58 13.23 6.86
C VAL A 280 13.38 14.75 6.87
N LYS A 281 14.33 15.51 6.33
CA LYS A 281 14.22 16.98 6.22
C LYS A 281 13.05 17.40 5.33
N LEU A 282 12.84 16.70 4.20
CA LEU A 282 11.68 16.91 3.34
C LEU A 282 10.36 16.65 4.08
N SER A 283 10.28 15.56 4.84
CA SER A 283 9.11 15.29 5.70
C SER A 283 8.84 16.44 6.69
N CYS A 284 9.89 17.00 7.31
CA CYS A 284 9.76 18.18 8.18
C CYS A 284 9.31 19.44 7.41
N ALA A 285 9.83 19.68 6.21
CA ALA A 285 9.47 20.82 5.37
C ALA A 285 8.00 20.76 4.92
N MET A 286 7.55 19.59 4.44
CA MET A 286 6.14 19.33 4.15
C MET A 286 5.28 19.50 5.42
N GLY A 287 5.79 19.03 6.58
CA GLY A 287 5.12 19.17 7.86
C GLY A 287 4.89 20.64 8.24
N ARG A 288 5.92 21.49 8.11
CA ARG A 288 5.81 22.95 8.31
C ARG A 288 4.75 23.56 7.41
N ARG A 289 4.68 23.12 6.15
CA ARG A 289 3.76 23.67 5.16
C ARG A 289 2.30 23.27 5.40
N LEU A 290 2.05 22.03 5.79
CA LEU A 290 0.69 21.53 6.06
C LEU A 290 0.19 21.87 7.47
N TYR A 291 1.12 21.93 8.43
CA TYR A 291 0.84 22.04 9.86
C TYR A 291 1.81 23.02 10.54
N PRO A 292 1.65 24.34 10.37
CA PRO A 292 2.56 25.33 10.95
C PRO A 292 2.70 25.16 12.47
N HIS A 293 3.86 24.67 12.92
CA HIS A 293 4.13 24.37 14.33
C HIS A 293 5.65 24.26 14.59
N PRO A 294 6.17 24.70 15.76
CA PRO A 294 7.60 24.63 16.06
C PRO A 294 8.18 23.21 16.17
N GLN A 295 7.33 22.18 16.28
CA GLN A 295 7.78 20.79 16.38
C GLN A 295 8.70 20.36 15.23
N TRP A 296 8.42 20.82 14.01
CA TRP A 296 9.17 20.40 12.83
C TRP A 296 10.62 20.85 12.89
N ARG A 297 10.86 22.08 13.37
CA ARG A 297 12.22 22.60 13.59
C ARG A 297 12.96 21.82 14.68
N ARG A 298 12.24 21.38 15.73
CA ARG A 298 12.82 20.56 16.80
C ARG A 298 13.21 19.17 16.30
N ILE A 299 12.37 18.54 15.47
CA ILE A 299 12.66 17.22 14.86
C ILE A 299 13.82 17.32 13.88
N GLU A 300 13.86 18.36 13.05
CA GLU A 300 14.96 18.61 12.10
C GLU A 300 16.30 18.78 12.84
N ARG A 301 16.35 19.61 13.89
CA ARG A 301 17.56 19.77 14.72
C ARG A 301 17.99 18.45 15.40
N LEU A 302 17.03 17.65 15.86
CA LEU A 302 17.33 16.34 16.45
C LEU A 302 17.98 15.43 15.39
N TRP A 303 17.41 15.38 14.19
CA TRP A 303 17.95 14.59 13.09
C TRP A 303 19.37 15.02 12.71
N GLU A 304 19.62 16.32 12.59
CA GLU A 304 20.95 16.88 12.31
C GLU A 304 21.96 16.60 13.44
N SER A 305 21.50 16.52 14.69
CA SER A 305 22.36 16.16 15.82
C SER A 305 22.83 14.70 15.76
N TYR A 306 22.01 13.79 15.24
CA TYR A 306 22.38 12.39 15.00
C TYR A 306 23.26 12.23 13.76
N TYR A 307 23.02 13.06 12.73
CA TYR A 307 23.69 12.97 11.44
C TYR A 307 24.24 14.34 10.99
N PRO A 308 25.32 14.83 11.64
CA PRO A 308 25.95 16.10 11.25
C PRO A 308 26.57 15.97 9.86
N LEU A 309 26.48 17.01 9.02
CA LEU A 309 27.08 16.99 7.67
C LEU A 309 28.61 16.96 7.68
N ALA A 310 29.24 17.36 8.80
CA ALA A 310 30.69 17.30 8.97
C ALA A 310 31.23 15.90 8.69
N GLY A 311 32.30 15.80 7.89
CA GLY A 311 32.92 14.53 7.50
C GLY A 311 32.46 13.93 6.17
N GLN A 312 31.44 14.48 5.51
CA GLN A 312 31.13 14.12 4.11
C GLN A 312 32.10 14.82 3.12
N GLY A 313 32.27 14.28 1.92
CA GLY A 313 33.08 14.93 0.87
C GLY A 313 32.48 16.27 0.43
N ALA A 314 33.30 17.24 0.02
CA ALA A 314 32.86 18.61 -0.28
C ALA A 314 31.73 18.68 -1.33
N GLY A 315 31.81 17.87 -2.38
CA GLY A 315 30.78 17.80 -3.43
C GLY A 315 29.44 17.24 -2.96
N GLU A 316 29.48 16.21 -2.10
CA GLU A 316 28.27 15.62 -1.51
C GLU A 316 27.60 16.59 -0.54
N GLN A 317 28.38 17.29 0.29
CA GLN A 317 27.86 18.33 1.16
C GLN A 317 27.20 19.47 0.36
N ALA A 318 27.82 19.90 -0.75
CA ALA A 318 27.25 20.95 -1.59
C ALA A 318 25.89 20.52 -2.17
N LEU A 319 25.80 19.31 -2.71
CA LEU A 319 24.55 18.77 -3.24
C LEU A 319 23.46 18.62 -2.15
N LEU A 320 23.81 18.12 -0.97
CA LEU A 320 22.86 18.02 0.15
C LEU A 320 22.34 19.39 0.60
N ARG A 321 23.19 20.42 0.60
CA ARG A 321 22.78 21.81 0.90
C ARG A 321 21.88 22.41 -0.20
N GLU A 322 22.16 22.14 -1.47
CA GLU A 322 21.29 22.55 -2.58
C GLU A 322 19.91 21.88 -2.48
N LEU A 323 19.87 20.58 -2.18
CA LEU A 323 18.64 19.84 -1.93
C LEU A 323 17.87 20.43 -0.75
N ASP A 324 18.55 20.69 0.37
CA ASP A 324 17.97 21.29 1.57
C ASP A 324 17.33 22.66 1.30
N ALA A 325 18.03 23.51 0.53
CA ALA A 325 17.53 24.82 0.12
C ALA A 325 16.26 24.74 -0.76
N SER A 326 16.08 23.65 -1.51
CA SER A 326 14.91 23.44 -2.37
C SER A 326 13.67 22.91 -1.64
N LEU A 327 13.80 22.44 -0.40
CA LEU A 327 12.71 21.79 0.34
C LEU A 327 11.45 22.65 0.50
N PRO A 328 11.52 23.96 0.83
CA PRO A 328 10.33 24.79 0.97
C PRO A 328 9.54 24.90 -0.34
N ALA A 329 10.25 25.07 -1.47
CA ALA A 329 9.63 25.18 -2.79
C ALA A 329 8.93 23.87 -3.20
N LEU A 330 9.58 22.72 -2.98
CA LEU A 330 8.97 21.43 -3.25
C LEU A 330 7.76 21.16 -2.36
N ALA A 331 7.83 21.48 -1.07
CA ALA A 331 6.71 21.32 -0.14
C ALA A 331 5.51 22.19 -0.53
N GLU A 332 5.75 23.43 -0.98
CA GLU A 332 4.70 24.32 -1.50
C GLU A 332 4.06 23.74 -2.76
N LEU A 333 4.88 23.31 -3.72
CA LEU A 333 4.43 22.70 -4.97
C LEU A 333 3.53 21.50 -4.70
N LEU A 334 3.93 20.57 -3.83
CA LEU A 334 3.13 19.40 -3.48
C LEU A 334 1.81 19.80 -2.82
N ALA A 335 1.83 20.73 -1.87
CA ALA A 335 0.64 21.16 -1.16
C ALA A 335 -0.39 21.83 -2.09
N GLN A 336 0.09 22.64 -3.04
CA GLN A 336 -0.76 23.39 -3.97
C GLN A 336 -1.07 22.64 -5.27
N HIS A 337 -0.47 21.48 -5.54
CA HIS A 337 -0.67 20.76 -6.79
C HIS A 337 -2.14 20.42 -7.03
N ARG A 338 -2.65 20.73 -8.22
CA ARG A 338 -4.05 20.55 -8.65
C ARG A 338 -4.12 19.62 -9.86
N PRO A 339 -3.93 18.30 -9.69
CA PRO A 339 -4.09 17.35 -10.79
C PRO A 339 -5.56 17.35 -11.28
N ALA A 340 -5.77 17.04 -12.56
CA ALA A 340 -7.10 17.04 -13.18
C ALA A 340 -8.11 16.15 -12.42
N ALA A 341 -7.67 15.02 -11.88
CA ALA A 341 -8.49 14.09 -11.10
C ALA A 341 -9.12 14.72 -9.84
N LEU A 342 -8.55 15.80 -9.30
CA LEU A 342 -9.09 16.53 -8.15
C LEU A 342 -10.07 17.64 -8.52
N ARG A 343 -10.39 17.82 -9.81
CA ARG A 343 -11.42 18.75 -10.29
C ARG A 343 -11.25 20.17 -9.73
N GLY A 344 -10.02 20.67 -9.80
CA GLY A 344 -9.68 22.02 -9.35
C GLY A 344 -9.32 22.13 -7.87
N HIS A 345 -9.44 21.08 -7.05
CA HIS A 345 -8.91 21.08 -5.68
C HIS A 345 -7.40 20.77 -5.64
N SER A 346 -6.73 21.34 -4.65
CA SER A 346 -5.32 21.04 -4.35
C SER A 346 -5.18 19.77 -3.53
N LEU A 347 -4.00 19.16 -3.55
CA LEU A 347 -3.73 17.96 -2.74
C LEU A 347 -3.99 18.19 -1.25
N GLN A 348 -3.58 19.33 -0.69
CA GLN A 348 -3.85 19.66 0.72
C GLN A 348 -5.36 19.74 1.04
N GLU A 349 -6.17 20.23 0.10
CA GLU A 349 -7.63 20.34 0.25
C GLU A 349 -8.29 18.96 0.19
N ALA A 350 -7.94 18.16 -0.82
CA ALA A 350 -8.47 16.82 -0.99
C ALA A 350 -8.15 15.90 0.20
N LEU A 351 -6.97 16.03 0.79
CA LEU A 351 -6.53 15.25 1.96
C LEU A 351 -7.04 15.80 3.30
N THR A 352 -7.80 16.89 3.32
CA THR A 352 -8.44 17.46 4.53
C THR A 352 -7.47 17.78 5.69
N VAL A 353 -6.28 18.28 5.39
CA VAL A 353 -5.22 18.50 6.39
C VAL A 353 -5.64 19.44 7.53
N ARG A 354 -6.59 20.36 7.30
CA ARG A 354 -7.12 21.28 8.33
C ARG A 354 -7.69 20.55 9.55
N ALA A 355 -8.22 19.34 9.40
CA ALA A 355 -8.76 18.56 10.53
C ALA A 355 -7.66 18.03 11.47
N ARG A 356 -6.39 18.05 11.05
CA ARG A 356 -5.25 17.41 11.71
C ARG A 356 -4.21 18.42 12.21
N GLN A 357 -4.61 19.67 12.44
CA GLN A 357 -3.73 20.69 13.01
C GLN A 357 -3.27 20.30 14.43
N PRO A 358 -1.99 20.50 14.81
CA PRO A 358 -1.43 20.01 16.09
C PRO A 358 -2.24 20.43 17.33
N ALA A 359 -2.67 21.70 17.41
CA ALA A 359 -3.50 22.20 18.51
C ALA A 359 -4.86 21.48 18.61
N ARG A 360 -5.45 21.12 17.46
CA ARG A 360 -6.70 20.36 17.39
C ARG A 360 -6.49 18.91 17.82
N LEU A 361 -5.39 18.29 17.39
CA LEU A 361 -5.03 16.93 17.82
C LEU A 361 -4.82 16.88 19.33
N GLU A 362 -4.14 17.87 19.91
CA GLU A 362 -3.95 17.97 21.36
C GLU A 362 -5.29 18.15 22.12
N SER A 363 -6.19 19.00 21.60
CA SER A 363 -7.53 19.16 22.16
C SER A 363 -8.36 17.88 22.09
N LEU A 364 -8.25 17.12 20.99
CA LEU A 364 -8.88 15.80 20.87
C LEU A 364 -8.32 14.82 21.90
N PHE A 365 -6.99 14.76 22.06
CA PHE A 365 -6.37 13.88 23.04
C PHE A 365 -6.89 14.17 24.45
N ARG A 366 -6.90 15.44 24.89
CA ARG A 366 -7.44 15.82 26.21
C ARG A 366 -8.90 15.38 26.39
N ARG A 367 -9.74 15.59 25.36
CA ARG A 367 -11.15 15.15 25.40
C ARG A 367 -11.29 13.64 25.45
N TRP A 368 -10.47 12.90 24.71
CA TRP A 368 -10.49 11.44 24.73
C TRP A 368 -9.95 10.88 26.04
N SER A 369 -9.00 11.53 26.70
CA SER A 369 -8.57 11.16 28.05
C SER A 369 -9.71 11.29 29.06
N ALA A 370 -10.51 12.36 28.97
CA ALA A 370 -11.70 12.53 29.81
C ALA A 370 -12.87 11.63 29.41
N THR A 371 -12.97 11.28 28.12
CA THR A 371 -14.09 10.52 27.57
C THR A 371 -13.59 9.52 26.52
N PRO A 372 -13.04 8.35 26.94
CA PRO A 372 -12.33 7.43 26.05
C PRO A 372 -13.14 6.86 24.90
N TRP A 373 -14.45 6.67 25.06
CA TRP A 373 -15.31 6.09 24.02
C TRP A 373 -15.35 6.94 22.72
N LEU A 374 -15.09 8.25 22.81
CA LEU A 374 -15.05 9.14 21.65
C LEU A 374 -13.96 8.74 20.64
N MET A 375 -12.85 8.18 21.13
CA MET A 375 -11.76 7.67 20.29
C MET A 375 -12.19 6.48 19.43
N TYR A 376 -13.03 5.59 19.97
CA TYR A 376 -13.53 4.40 19.27
C TYR A 376 -14.52 4.75 18.14
N ARG A 377 -15.09 5.96 18.16
CA ARG A 377 -15.96 6.48 17.07
C ARG A 377 -15.22 7.28 16.02
N ALA A 378 -14.00 7.71 16.31
CA ALA A 378 -13.22 8.51 15.38
C ALA A 378 -12.64 7.64 14.24
N PRO A 379 -12.42 8.23 13.05
CA PRO A 379 -11.74 7.53 11.95
C PRO A 379 -10.33 7.06 12.34
N PRO A 380 -9.89 5.86 11.95
CA PRO A 380 -8.59 5.31 12.33
C PRO A 380 -7.41 6.26 12.10
N THR A 381 -7.30 6.91 10.94
CA THR A 381 -6.20 7.84 10.65
C THR A 381 -6.17 9.04 11.58
N LEU A 382 -7.35 9.55 12.00
CA LEU A 382 -7.42 10.61 12.99
C LEU A 382 -6.96 10.12 14.37
N VAL A 383 -7.33 8.89 14.73
CA VAL A 383 -6.90 8.29 16.00
C VAL A 383 -5.38 8.11 16.05
N PHE A 384 -4.78 7.57 14.99
CA PHE A 384 -3.32 7.50 14.87
C PHE A 384 -2.67 8.89 14.95
N ALA A 385 -3.21 9.89 14.27
CA ALA A 385 -2.71 11.27 14.33
C ALA A 385 -2.74 11.84 15.75
N VAL A 386 -3.85 11.67 16.48
CA VAL A 386 -4.03 12.18 17.85
C VAL A 386 -3.11 11.47 18.84
N ILE A 387 -3.10 10.13 18.84
CA ILE A 387 -2.28 9.32 19.75
C ILE A 387 -0.79 9.62 19.52
N GLY A 388 -0.36 9.61 18.26
CA GLY A 388 1.05 9.84 17.97
C GLY A 388 1.47 11.30 18.15
N GLN A 389 0.59 12.29 17.99
CA GLN A 389 0.87 13.67 18.42
C GLN A 389 1.00 13.76 19.94
N ALA A 390 0.19 13.04 20.71
CA ALA A 390 0.30 13.00 22.17
C ALA A 390 1.63 12.39 22.62
N ARG A 391 2.07 11.31 21.95
CA ARG A 391 3.40 10.72 22.16
C ARG A 391 4.53 11.68 21.78
N ALA A 392 4.45 12.36 20.63
CA ALA A 392 5.43 13.36 20.21
C ALA A 392 5.54 14.54 21.20
N ASN A 393 4.46 14.83 21.93
CA ASN A 393 4.41 15.84 22.98
C ASN A 393 4.85 15.30 24.37
N GLY A 394 5.27 14.04 24.49
CA GLY A 394 5.67 13.42 25.75
C GLY A 394 4.52 13.13 26.71
N ARG A 395 3.26 13.14 26.24
CA ARG A 395 2.06 12.89 27.07
C ARG A 395 1.61 11.44 27.10
N LEU A 396 2.19 10.61 26.24
CA LEU A 396 1.89 9.18 26.14
C LEU A 396 3.19 8.42 25.95
N SER A 397 3.41 7.38 26.76
CA SER A 397 4.57 6.51 26.61
C SER A 397 4.39 5.54 25.43
N PRO A 398 5.48 4.99 24.87
CA PRO A 398 5.40 3.97 23.83
C PRO A 398 4.59 2.73 24.23
N GLU A 399 4.67 2.31 25.49
CA GLU A 399 3.97 1.13 26.03
C GLU A 399 2.46 1.38 26.06
N HIS A 400 2.03 2.54 26.55
CA HIS A 400 0.63 2.93 26.56
C HIS A 400 0.08 3.14 25.15
N GLU A 401 0.87 3.73 24.23
CA GLU A 401 0.51 3.82 22.81
C GLU A 401 0.24 2.43 22.22
N SER A 402 1.13 1.47 22.47
CA SER A 402 1.00 0.11 21.93
C SER A 402 -0.25 -0.59 22.44
N VAL A 403 -0.51 -0.54 23.76
CA VAL A 403 -1.72 -1.12 24.35
C VAL A 403 -2.98 -0.49 23.78
N LEU A 404 -3.00 0.84 23.65
CA LEU A 404 -4.15 1.58 23.15
C LEU A 404 -4.47 1.24 21.70
N LEU A 405 -3.46 1.30 20.82
CA LEU A 405 -3.63 0.99 19.41
C LEU A 405 -3.99 -0.48 19.19
N SER A 406 -3.44 -1.41 19.97
CA SER A 406 -3.83 -2.83 19.92
C SER A 406 -5.34 -3.02 20.19
N ARG A 407 -5.87 -2.33 21.21
CA ARG A 407 -7.31 -2.40 21.54
C ARG A 407 -8.18 -1.78 20.45
N LEU A 408 -7.72 -0.67 19.85
CA LEU A 408 -8.43 0.00 18.78
C LEU A 408 -8.46 -0.81 17.48
N LEU A 409 -7.35 -1.46 17.12
CA LEU A 409 -7.29 -2.39 15.98
C LEU A 409 -8.30 -3.53 16.15
N THR A 410 -8.34 -4.14 17.34
CA THR A 410 -9.35 -5.17 17.67
C THR A 410 -10.76 -4.61 17.58
N HIS A 411 -11.00 -3.39 18.07
CA HIS A 411 -12.32 -2.77 17.99
C HIS A 411 -12.76 -2.49 16.54
N TRP A 412 -11.88 -1.95 15.70
CA TRP A 412 -12.22 -1.66 14.30
C TRP A 412 -12.50 -2.93 13.50
N ALA A 413 -11.74 -3.99 13.75
CA ALA A 413 -11.97 -5.32 13.20
C ALA A 413 -13.35 -5.88 13.62
N LEU A 414 -13.66 -5.85 14.92
CA LEU A 414 -14.95 -6.28 15.45
C LEU A 414 -16.11 -5.45 14.88
N ARG A 415 -15.99 -4.12 14.94
CA ARG A 415 -17.03 -3.18 14.51
C ARG A 415 -17.34 -3.35 13.02
N SER A 416 -16.32 -3.41 12.16
CA SER A 416 -16.53 -3.60 10.72
C SER A 416 -17.25 -4.91 10.41
N THR A 417 -16.92 -5.99 11.12
CA THR A 417 -17.59 -7.28 11.00
C THR A 417 -19.06 -7.20 11.40
N LEU A 418 -19.37 -6.57 12.54
CA LEU A 418 -20.74 -6.44 13.04
C LEU A 418 -21.59 -5.49 12.18
N GLU A 419 -21.03 -4.37 11.71
CA GLU A 419 -21.71 -3.40 10.84
C GLU A 419 -22.11 -4.05 9.51
N VAL A 420 -21.22 -4.86 8.92
CA VAL A 420 -21.53 -5.64 7.72
C VAL A 420 -22.68 -6.61 7.98
N SER A 421 -22.61 -7.39 9.06
CA SER A 421 -23.66 -8.36 9.41
C SER A 421 -25.02 -7.67 9.60
N ALA A 422 -25.04 -6.51 10.28
CA ALA A 422 -26.25 -5.73 10.47
C ALA A 422 -26.81 -5.16 9.16
N GLN A 423 -25.95 -4.66 8.25
CA GLN A 423 -26.37 -4.16 6.95
C GLN A 423 -26.98 -5.27 6.07
N CYS A 424 -26.40 -6.47 6.11
CA CYS A 424 -26.95 -7.62 5.40
C CYS A 424 -28.33 -8.01 5.95
N ALA A 425 -28.48 -8.11 7.27
CA ALA A 425 -29.75 -8.44 7.92
C ALA A 425 -30.84 -7.37 7.71
N GLY A 426 -30.47 -6.09 7.68
CA GLY A 426 -31.40 -4.99 7.45
C GLY A 426 -31.88 -4.87 6.00
N ARG A 427 -31.04 -5.23 5.02
CA ARG A 427 -31.45 -5.23 3.60
C ARG A 427 -32.47 -6.32 3.28
N THR A 428 -32.36 -7.48 3.93
CA THR A 428 -33.35 -8.56 3.80
C THR A 428 -34.72 -8.21 4.40
N MET A 429 -34.81 -7.28 5.36
CA MET A 429 -36.09 -6.87 5.95
C MET A 429 -36.83 -5.75 5.18
N ASN A 430 -36.16 -5.06 4.25
CA ASN A 430 -36.75 -4.00 3.42
C ASN A 430 -37.01 -4.45 1.97
N SER A 431 -36.94 -5.76 1.69
CA SER A 431 -37.17 -6.34 0.35
C SER A 431 -38.40 -7.26 0.28
N ASP A 432 -39.20 -7.27 1.34
CA ASP A 432 -40.60 -7.73 1.38
C ASP A 432 -41.51 -6.51 1.56
#